data_AF-A0A239B871-F1
#
_entry.id   AF-A0A239B871-F1
#
_cell.length_a   1.000
_cell.length_b   1.000
_cell.length_c   1.000
_cell.angle_alpha   90.00
_cell.angle_beta   90.00
_cell.angle_gamma   90.00
#
_symmetry.space_group_name_H-M   'P 1'
#
loop_
_entity.id
_entity.type
_entity.pdbx_description
1 polymer ?
#
loop_
_entity_poly.entity_id
_entity_poly.type
_entity_poly.pdbx_seq_one_letter_code
_entity_poly.pdbx_strand_id
1 'polypeptide(L)'
;MLNVRIDKELEEKLEFESKKQGLSKSRIVKDALAMYLEKHAATLSSYELGKDLFGVGAGDIDLSNNYKEKLKQKLNAKHSH
;
A
#
# COMPACT_ATOMS: atom_id res chain seq x y z
N MET A 1 15.97 14.90 11.90
CA MET A 1 15.66 16.21 11.26
C MET A 1 15.67 15.99 9.77
N LEU A 2 14.61 16.40 9.07
CA LEU A 2 14.51 16.37 7.62
C LEU A 2 14.91 17.76 7.11
N ASN A 3 15.96 17.85 6.30
CA ASN A 3 16.37 19.10 5.66
C ASN A 3 16.01 19.01 4.17
N VAL A 4 15.01 19.77 3.76
CA VAL A 4 14.56 19.84 2.36
C VAL A 4 14.76 21.25 1.88
N ARG A 5 15.40 21.39 0.71
CA ARG A 5 15.52 22.67 0.03
C ARG A 5 14.21 22.96 -0.69
N ILE A 6 13.62 24.10 -0.40
CA ILE A 6 12.42 24.61 -1.03
C ILE A 6 12.74 25.92 -1.75
N ASP A 7 12.02 26.19 -2.83
CA ASP A 7 12.18 27.42 -3.59
C ASP A 7 11.65 28.62 -2.80
N LYS A 8 12.21 29.80 -3.10
CA LYS A 8 11.88 31.04 -2.38
C LYS A 8 10.38 31.36 -2.39
N GLU A 9 9.72 31.13 -3.52
CA GLU A 9 8.28 31.37 -3.66
C GLU A 9 7.44 30.48 -2.72
N LEU A 10 7.86 29.22 -2.55
CA LEU A 10 7.17 28.28 -1.67
C LEU A 10 7.39 28.64 -0.20
N GLU A 11 8.57 29.13 0.15
CA GLU A 11 8.87 29.61 1.49
C GLU A 11 8.07 30.86 1.87
N GLU A 12 7.90 31.80 0.93
CA GLU A 12 7.05 32.99 1.11
C GLU A 12 5.58 32.60 1.34
N LYS A 13 5.05 31.66 0.55
CA LYS A 13 3.70 31.10 0.73
C LYS A 13 3.54 30.40 2.08
N LEU A 14 4.52 29.60 2.49
CA LEU A 14 4.52 28.92 3.79
C LEU A 14 4.55 29.91 4.96
N GLU A 15 5.31 30.99 4.83
CA GLU A 15 5.38 32.04 5.85
C GLU A 15 4.08 32.84 5.95
N PHE A 16 3.45 33.13 4.81
CA PHE A 16 2.14 33.77 4.78
C PHE A 16 1.08 32.92 5.50
N GLU A 17 0.99 31.63 5.17
CA GLU A 17 0.05 30.72 5.83
C GLU A 17 0.37 30.51 7.31
N SER A 18 1.66 30.46 7.67
CA SER A 18 2.11 30.42 9.08
C SER A 18 1.62 31.63 9.87
N LYS A 19 1.74 32.84 9.33
CA LYS A 19 1.25 34.07 9.98
C LYS A 19 -0.27 34.11 10.05
N LYS A 20 -0.95 33.68 8.98
CA LYS A 20 -2.42 33.68 8.89
C LYS A 20 -3.08 32.71 9.87
N GLN A 21 -2.51 31.51 10.03
CA GLN A 21 -3.07 30.47 10.89
C GLN A 21 -2.50 30.50 12.33
N GLY A 22 -1.45 31.29 12.58
CA GLY A 22 -0.75 31.32 13.87
C GLY A 22 0.00 30.01 14.19
N LEU A 23 0.24 29.18 13.17
CA LEU A 23 0.92 27.89 13.31
C LEU A 23 2.38 28.01 12.87
N SER A 24 3.26 27.22 13.49
CA SER A 24 4.66 27.18 13.07
C SER A 24 4.82 26.55 11.68
N LYS A 25 5.80 27.04 10.89
CA LYS A 25 6.15 26.47 9.58
C LYS A 25 6.31 24.95 9.63
N SER A 26 6.95 24.43 10.68
CA SER A 26 7.13 22.98 10.88
C SER A 26 5.82 22.22 11.08
N ARG A 27 4.84 22.81 11.78
CA ARG A 27 3.54 22.15 11.98
C ARG A 27 2.76 22.05 10.67
N ILE A 28 2.72 23.13 9.90
CA ILE A 28 2.09 23.14 8.57
C ILE A 28 2.71 22.09 7.65
N VAL A 29 4.05 21.98 7.63
CA VAL A 29 4.75 20.96 6.84
C VAL A 29 4.43 19.54 7.30
N LYS A 30 4.35 19.30 8.62
CA LYS A 30 3.97 17.99 9.16
C LYS A 30 2.54 17.61 8.77
N ASP A 31 1.60 18.54 8.90
CA ASP A 31 0.19 18.31 8.60
C ASP A 31 0.01 18.07 7.08
N ALA A 32 0.71 18.83 6.23
CA ALA A 32 0.73 18.61 4.79
C ALA A 32 1.32 17.24 4.40
N LEU A 33 2.42 16.83 5.04
CA LEU A 33 3.02 15.51 4.82
C LEU A 33 2.09 14.38 5.28
N ALA A 34 1.42 14.53 6.42
CA ALA A 34 0.45 13.56 6.91
C ALA A 34 -0.71 13.41 5.91
N MET A 35 -1.29 14.52 5.46
CA MET A 35 -2.35 14.51 4.44
C MET A 35 -1.87 13.89 3.11
N TYR A 36 -0.65 14.17 2.69
CA TYR A 36 -0.07 13.59 1.48
C TYR A 36 0.07 12.06 1.62
N LEU A 37 0.62 11.60 2.75
CA LEU A 37 0.79 10.18 3.04
C LEU A 37 -0.55 9.45 3.19
N GLU A 38 -1.54 10.04 3.85
CA GLU A 38 -2.88 9.45 3.96
C GLU A 38 -3.57 9.32 2.60
N LYS A 39 -3.47 10.37 1.76
CA LYS A 39 -4.00 10.35 0.39
C LYS A 39 -3.38 9.23 -0.45
N HIS A 40 -2.11 8.91 -0.22
CA HIS A 40 -1.40 7.82 -0.89
C HIS A 40 -1.49 6.47 -0.14
N ALA A 41 -1.86 6.46 1.13
CA ALA A 41 -2.19 5.24 1.86
C ALA A 41 -3.54 4.68 1.37
N ALA A 42 -4.45 5.54 0.90
CA ALA A 42 -5.69 5.13 0.23
C ALA A 42 -5.47 4.42 -1.12
N THR A 43 -4.26 4.47 -1.69
CA THR A 43 -3.82 3.55 -2.76
C THR A 43 -3.30 2.23 -2.18
N LEU A 44 -4.02 1.65 -1.22
CA LEU A 44 -3.94 0.20 -1.02
C LEU A 44 -4.20 -0.46 -2.37
N SER A 45 -3.38 -1.45 -2.73
CA SER A 45 -3.59 -2.23 -3.94
C SER A 45 -5.04 -2.73 -3.98
N SER A 46 -5.68 -2.81 -5.15
CA SER A 46 -7.03 -3.37 -5.27
C SER A 46 -7.15 -4.75 -4.59
N TYR A 47 -6.04 -5.47 -4.52
CA TYR A 47 -5.89 -6.71 -3.75
C TYR A 47 -5.99 -6.51 -2.24
N GLU A 48 -5.30 -5.52 -1.68
CA GLU A 48 -5.32 -5.23 -0.24
C GLU A 48 -6.68 -4.72 0.21
N LEU A 49 -7.34 -3.86 -0.58
CA LEU A 49 -8.69 -3.36 -0.31
C LEU A 49 -9.74 -4.47 -0.29
N GLY A 50 -9.57 -5.49 -1.13
CA GLY A 50 -10.49 -6.62 -1.20
C GLY A 50 -10.05 -7.81 -0.36
N LYS A 51 -8.92 -7.77 0.37
CA LYS A 51 -8.35 -8.95 1.04
C LYS A 51 -9.31 -9.62 2.01
N ASP A 52 -10.15 -8.84 2.70
CA ASP A 52 -11.16 -9.35 3.64
C ASP A 52 -12.43 -9.86 2.93
N LEU A 53 -12.62 -9.49 1.65
CA LEU A 53 -13.71 -9.95 0.78
C LEU A 53 -13.30 -11.13 -0.11
N PHE A 54 -12.02 -11.18 -0.49
CA PHE A 54 -11.39 -12.27 -1.19
C PHE A 54 -11.11 -13.38 -0.18
N GLY A 55 -12.05 -14.32 -0.05
CA GLY A 55 -11.77 -15.56 0.67
C GLY A 55 -10.54 -16.24 0.07
N VAL A 56 -9.57 -16.61 0.91
CA VAL A 56 -8.55 -17.58 0.50
C VAL A 56 -9.33 -18.86 0.20
N GLY A 57 -9.40 -19.26 -1.07
CA GLY A 57 -10.09 -20.49 -1.45
C GLY A 57 -9.56 -21.61 -0.58
N ALA A 58 -10.43 -22.20 0.24
CA ALA A 58 -10.09 -23.24 1.20
C ALA A 58 -9.52 -24.44 0.42
N GLY A 59 -8.20 -24.44 0.26
CA GLY A 59 -7.48 -25.30 -0.64
C GLY A 59 -6.01 -25.29 -0.26
N ASP A 60 -5.34 -26.39 -0.56
CA ASP A 60 -3.93 -26.57 -0.29
C ASP A 60 -3.11 -25.45 -0.94
N ILE A 61 -2.30 -24.75 -0.14
CA ILE A 61 -1.54 -23.55 -0.55
C ILE A 61 -0.55 -23.90 -1.68
N ASP A 62 -0.15 -25.17 -1.76
CA ASP A 62 0.76 -25.70 -2.77
C ASP A 62 0.06 -26.29 -4.00
N LEU A 63 -1.26 -26.16 -4.14
CA LEU A 63 -1.95 -26.60 -5.36
C LEU A 63 -1.43 -25.90 -6.60
N SER A 64 -1.11 -24.61 -6.52
CA SER A 64 -0.54 -23.86 -7.65
C SER A 64 0.86 -24.35 -8.03
N ASN A 65 1.69 -24.69 -7.04
CA ASN A 65 3.07 -25.14 -7.24
C ASN A 65 3.13 -26.60 -7.71
N ASN A 66 2.34 -27.49 -7.10
CA ASN A 66 2.45 -28.94 -7.26
C ASN A 66 1.28 -29.56 -8.06
N TYR A 67 0.50 -28.74 -8.79
CA TYR A 67 -0.67 -29.17 -9.56
C TYR A 67 -0.37 -30.35 -10.48
N LYS A 68 0.75 -30.29 -11.22
CA LYS A 68 1.13 -31.30 -12.21
C LYS A 68 1.47 -32.64 -11.57
N GLU A 69 2.11 -32.64 -10.41
CA GLU A 69 2.45 -33.87 -9.69
C GLU A 69 1.19 -34.54 -9.13
N LYS A 70 0.30 -33.76 -8.50
CA LYS A 70 -1.00 -34.26 -8.01
C LYS A 70 -1.87 -34.81 -9.15
N LEU A 71 -1.86 -34.17 -10.32
CA LEU A 71 -2.58 -34.66 -11.50
C LEU A 71 -2.03 -36.00 -11.99
N LYS A 72 -0.70 -36.14 -12.09
CA LYS A 72 -0.05 -37.40 -12.47
C LYS A 72 -0.36 -38.52 -11.49
N GLN A 73 -0.32 -38.24 -10.18
CA GLN A 73 -0.70 -39.22 -9.15
C GLN A 73 -2.13 -39.71 -9.32
N LYS A 74 -3.10 -38.81 -9.54
CA LYS A 74 -4.51 -39.18 -9.77
C LYS A 74 -4.72 -39.99 -11.05
N LEU A 75 -4.00 -39.67 -12.12
CA LEU A 75 -4.08 -40.41 -13.39
C LEU A 75 -3.48 -41.81 -13.23
N ASN A 76 -2.30 -41.93 -12.62
CA ASN A 76 -1.66 -43.23 -12.38
C ASN A 76 -2.48 -44.11 -11.44
N ALA A 77 -3.13 -43.54 -10.41
CA ALA A 77 -4.04 -44.27 -9.54
C ALA A 77 -5.26 -44.87 -10.27
N LYS A 78 -5.70 -44.27 -11.39
CA LYS A 78 -6.77 -44.83 -12.24
C LYS A 78 -6.29 -45.95 -13.16
N HIS A 79 -5.00 -45.98 -13.49
CA HIS A 79 -4.39 -46.93 -14.44
C HIS A 79 -3.52 -47.99 -13.76
N SER A 80 -3.51 -48.05 -12.43
CA SER A 80 -2.84 -49.11 -11.67
C SER A 80 -3.75 -50.33 -11.58
N HIS A 81 -3.91 -51.03 -12.71
CA HIS A 81 -4.48 -52.36 -12.77
C HIS A 81 -3.88 -53.18 -13.91
#